data_AF-A0AAD9L2D5-F1
#
_entry.id   AF-A0AAD9L2D5-F1
#
_cell.length_a   1.000
_cell.length_b   1.000
_cell.length_c   1.000
_cell.angle_alpha   90.00
_cell.angle_beta   90.00
_cell.angle_gamma   90.00
#
_symmetry.space_group_name_H-M   'P 1'
#
loop_
_entity.id
_entity.type
_entity.pdbx_description
1 polymer ?
#
loop_
_entity_poly.entity_id
_entity_poly.type
_entity_poly.pdbx_seq_one_letter_code
_entity_poly.pdbx_strand_id
1 'polypeptide(L)'
;MGQKSSCVEGPDHRSLVVSCAEAWSVLYSDTVDNWQRVAASFGFADDIYGCPGHKCDRDSICLKKARTLLHSGNHTIEIQRYKKKARYISYAHHTTLRTRVADGFQLSEIVAAVHNDLILVIFYRLYHQYDATFILINLDTCKIVSCIESPTGNMSIMECHISPDGSRVAVLFFMRKDNLSPFRYELYVFSSKTGRTVNVIHCNKEVRPYVTFDPRYKHSRVVIVNYSDCERVKDGLVLFCLDTDSVVATSHIMLSVIYGGGYFCVNYGRDGRFLILQKISDNMNGVHCYSDLYVFCANSLKLLKHYYASLQPYSTLCDRNYAPVFSSCGTRMCVIGEETLGLQRHLYVSVYQLPQPISLQEQCRISILQSVASPDDVAGLPLPQKMKDFIGFCPEL
;
A
#
# COMPACT_ATOMS: atom_id res chain seq x y z
N MET A 1 42.08 -1.02 -44.52
CA MET A 1 41.48 -1.40 -43.23
C MET A 1 40.58 -0.26 -42.78
N GLY A 2 39.27 -0.45 -42.85
CA GLY A 2 38.29 0.59 -42.55
C GLY A 2 36.92 -0.04 -42.52
N GLN A 3 36.63 -0.77 -41.43
CA GLN A 3 35.33 -1.41 -41.22
C GLN A 3 34.37 -0.40 -40.59
N LYS A 4 33.27 -0.17 -41.30
CA LYS A 4 32.06 0.50 -40.82
C LYS A 4 31.54 -0.23 -39.57
N SER A 5 31.39 0.50 -38.48
CA SER A 5 30.60 0.09 -37.33
C SER A 5 29.20 0.68 -37.47
N SER A 6 28.21 -0.20 -37.63
CA SER A 6 26.80 0.12 -37.70
C SER A 6 26.29 0.53 -36.33
N CYS A 7 25.72 1.74 -36.24
CA CYS A 7 24.88 2.12 -35.11
C CYS A 7 23.64 1.20 -35.10
N VAL A 8 23.55 0.35 -34.08
CA VAL A 8 22.33 -0.37 -33.73
C VAL A 8 21.54 0.55 -32.80
N GLU A 9 20.37 0.98 -33.26
CA GLU A 9 19.37 1.69 -32.47
C GLU A 9 18.98 0.83 -31.26
N GLY A 10 19.21 1.36 -30.05
CA GLY A 10 18.71 0.78 -28.81
C GLY A 10 17.21 1.05 -28.64
N PRO A 11 16.50 0.26 -27.82
CA PRO A 11 15.06 0.42 -27.64
C PRO A 11 14.75 1.77 -26.97
N ASP A 12 13.85 2.51 -27.60
CA ASP A 12 13.35 3.82 -27.23
C ASP A 12 12.56 3.74 -25.91
N HIS A 13 13.25 3.68 -24.77
CA HIS A 13 12.66 3.84 -23.45
C HIS A 13 12.28 5.31 -23.23
N ARG A 14 11.19 5.73 -23.86
CA ARG A 14 10.54 7.02 -23.58
C ARG A 14 9.96 6.98 -22.16
N SER A 15 10.81 7.23 -21.17
CA SER A 15 10.35 7.63 -19.84
C SER A 15 9.70 9.00 -19.99
N LEU A 16 8.37 9.02 -19.97
CA LEU A 16 7.61 10.27 -19.89
C LEU A 16 7.99 10.95 -18.56
N VAL A 17 8.89 11.94 -18.65
CA VAL A 17 9.21 12.84 -17.55
C VAL A 17 7.98 13.72 -17.34
N VAL A 18 7.07 13.29 -16.46
CA VAL A 18 5.94 14.11 -16.04
C VAL A 18 6.49 15.21 -15.13
N SER A 19 6.71 16.39 -15.71
CA SER A 19 6.93 17.63 -14.98
C SER A 19 5.68 17.93 -14.14
N CYS A 20 5.82 17.98 -12.81
CA CYS A 20 4.74 18.42 -11.92
C CYS A 20 4.78 19.95 -11.83
N ALA A 21 3.83 20.64 -12.46
CA ALA A 21 3.71 22.10 -12.40
C ALA A 21 3.34 22.60 -10.99
N GLU A 22 3.84 23.77 -10.59
CA GLU A 22 3.56 24.36 -9.27
C GLU A 22 2.15 24.93 -9.18
N ALA A 23 1.25 24.18 -8.53
CA ALA A 23 0.19 24.76 -7.72
C ALA A 23 -0.18 23.80 -6.60
N TRP A 24 0.28 24.11 -5.39
CA TRP A 24 -0.15 23.50 -4.12
C TRP A 24 -1.03 24.51 -3.37
N SER A 25 -2.11 24.95 -4.00
CA SER A 25 -3.03 25.91 -3.39
C SER A 25 -3.99 25.22 -2.43
N VAL A 26 -4.25 25.85 -1.29
CA VAL A 26 -5.35 25.46 -0.41
C VAL A 26 -6.64 25.95 -1.05
N LEU A 27 -7.53 25.03 -1.40
CA LEU A 27 -8.85 25.35 -1.96
C LEU A 27 -9.91 25.52 -0.87
N TYR A 28 -9.72 24.84 0.26
CA TYR A 28 -10.64 24.84 1.38
C TYR A 28 -9.89 24.50 2.67
N SER A 29 -10.26 25.15 3.76
CA SER A 29 -9.82 24.79 5.11
C SER A 29 -10.88 25.22 6.11
N ASP A 30 -11.52 24.27 6.77
CA ASP A 30 -12.54 24.53 7.80
C ASP A 30 -12.72 23.26 8.66
N THR A 31 -13.57 23.34 9.68
CA THR A 31 -13.94 22.26 10.59
C THR A 31 -14.46 21.01 9.89
N VAL A 32 -14.25 19.85 10.52
CA VAL A 32 -14.80 18.55 10.07
C VAL A 32 -16.34 18.59 9.96
N ASP A 33 -17.02 19.36 10.81
CA ASP A 33 -18.49 19.47 10.78
C ASP A 33 -19.00 20.19 9.52
N ASN A 34 -18.29 21.24 9.08
CA ASN A 34 -18.62 21.93 7.84
C ASN A 34 -18.19 21.15 6.60
N TRP A 35 -17.12 20.35 6.70
CA TRP A 35 -16.57 19.56 5.60
C TRP A 35 -17.62 18.66 4.93
N GLN A 36 -18.47 17.98 5.72
CA GLN A 36 -19.49 17.06 5.19
C GLN A 36 -20.44 17.73 4.19
N ARG A 37 -20.68 19.04 4.31
CA ARG A 37 -21.60 19.79 3.43
C ARG A 37 -20.98 20.11 2.07
N VAL A 38 -19.65 20.14 1.99
CA VAL A 38 -18.91 20.60 0.80
C VAL A 38 -18.08 19.49 0.15
N ALA A 39 -17.90 18.35 0.81
CA ALA A 39 -17.03 17.24 0.37
C ALA A 39 -17.29 16.83 -1.10
N ALA A 40 -18.56 16.64 -1.46
CA ALA A 40 -18.96 16.26 -2.82
C ALA A 40 -18.52 17.29 -3.89
N SER A 41 -18.60 18.59 -3.59
CA SER A 41 -18.15 19.65 -4.51
C SER A 41 -16.63 19.60 -4.77
N PHE A 42 -15.89 19.04 -3.80
CA PHE A 42 -14.46 18.81 -3.91
C PHE A 42 -14.10 17.46 -4.54
N GLY A 43 -15.09 16.62 -4.91
CA GLY A 43 -14.85 15.30 -5.52
C GLY A 43 -14.45 14.24 -4.50
N PHE A 44 -14.86 14.42 -3.25
CA PHE A 44 -14.71 13.46 -2.15
C PHE A 44 -16.08 12.89 -1.76
N ALA A 45 -16.09 11.67 -1.22
CA ALA A 45 -17.29 11.12 -0.60
C ALA A 45 -17.62 11.88 0.71
N ASP A 46 -18.90 11.89 1.11
CA ASP A 46 -19.40 12.67 2.25
C ASP A 46 -18.77 12.27 3.62
N ASP A 47 -18.07 11.13 3.68
CA ASP A 47 -17.41 10.68 4.90
C ASP A 47 -16.02 10.06 4.65
N ILE A 48 -15.00 10.91 4.52
CA ILE A 48 -13.61 10.49 4.27
C ILE A 48 -12.77 10.23 5.54
N TYR A 49 -13.18 10.78 6.70
CA TYR A 49 -12.48 10.61 7.98
C TYR A 49 -13.34 9.92 9.06
N GLY A 50 -14.65 9.82 8.88
CA GLY A 50 -15.51 8.91 9.63
C GLY A 50 -15.62 7.55 8.97
N CYS A 51 -16.15 6.58 9.71
CA CYS A 51 -16.38 5.22 9.24
C CYS A 51 -17.89 4.94 9.31
N PRO A 52 -18.68 5.42 8.34
CA PRO A 52 -20.13 5.37 8.44
C PRO A 52 -20.58 3.92 8.33
N GLY A 53 -21.57 3.56 9.13
CA GLY A 53 -22.04 2.21 9.48
C GLY A 53 -22.10 1.11 8.40
N HIS A 54 -22.18 1.46 7.10
CA HIS A 54 -22.68 0.51 6.10
C HIS A 54 -21.98 0.58 4.72
N LYS A 55 -21.04 1.51 4.50
CA LYS A 55 -20.34 1.72 3.20
C LYS A 55 -18.83 1.95 3.37
N CYS A 56 -18.19 1.26 4.31
CA CYS A 56 -16.75 1.39 4.49
C CYS A 56 -16.01 0.47 3.53
N ASP A 57 -15.40 1.03 2.49
CA ASP A 57 -14.52 0.37 1.52
C ASP A 57 -13.10 0.15 2.05
N ARG A 58 -12.83 0.47 3.32
CA ARG A 58 -11.49 0.62 3.92
C ARG A 58 -10.89 -0.68 4.48
N ASP A 59 -11.21 -1.82 3.90
CA ASP A 59 -10.77 -3.14 4.38
C ASP A 59 -9.24 -3.33 4.37
N SER A 60 -8.53 -2.72 3.42
CA SER A 60 -7.06 -2.81 3.31
C SER A 60 -6.30 -2.07 4.42
N ILE A 61 -6.96 -1.18 5.17
CA ILE A 61 -6.34 -0.41 6.28
C ILE A 61 -6.99 -0.76 7.63
N CYS A 62 -8.19 -1.33 7.60
CA CYS A 62 -8.80 -2.03 8.73
C CYS A 62 -8.32 -3.49 8.84
N LEU A 63 -7.09 -3.84 8.40
CA LEU A 63 -6.56 -5.22 8.49
C LEU A 63 -6.66 -5.78 9.91
N LYS A 64 -6.39 -4.94 10.92
CA LYS A 64 -6.59 -5.26 12.36
C LYS A 64 -8.05 -5.61 12.73
N LYS A 65 -9.01 -5.36 11.84
CA LYS A 65 -10.45 -5.64 11.97
C LYS A 65 -10.95 -6.69 10.98
N ALA A 66 -10.12 -7.13 10.02
CA ALA A 66 -10.40 -8.29 9.18
C ALA A 66 -9.91 -9.52 9.93
N ARG A 67 -10.86 -10.34 10.39
CA ARG A 67 -10.62 -11.49 11.24
C ARG A 67 -10.78 -12.81 10.50
N THR A 68 -10.02 -13.78 10.94
CA THR A 68 -9.99 -15.12 10.38
C THR A 68 -10.21 -16.15 11.46
N LEU A 69 -11.14 -17.07 11.23
CA LEU A 69 -11.48 -18.15 12.16
C LEU A 69 -11.36 -19.49 11.43
N LEU A 70 -10.70 -20.44 12.07
CA LEU A 70 -10.51 -21.79 11.53
C LEU A 70 -11.55 -22.74 12.13
N HIS A 71 -12.43 -23.27 11.28
CA HIS A 71 -13.41 -24.28 11.65
C HIS A 71 -12.91 -25.66 11.22
N SER A 72 -12.04 -26.26 12.04
CA SER A 72 -11.32 -27.49 11.70
C SER A 72 -12.24 -28.68 11.38
N GLY A 73 -13.32 -28.86 12.15
CA GLY A 73 -14.28 -29.95 11.99
C GLY A 73 -15.03 -29.94 10.66
N ASN A 74 -15.33 -28.75 10.13
CA ASN A 74 -16.06 -28.57 8.87
C ASN A 74 -15.13 -28.22 7.69
N HIS A 75 -13.82 -28.21 7.91
CA HIS A 75 -12.81 -27.83 6.92
C HIS A 75 -13.09 -26.48 6.23
N THR A 76 -13.45 -25.46 7.02
CA THR A 76 -13.72 -24.11 6.51
C THR A 76 -12.89 -23.04 7.22
N ILE A 77 -12.47 -22.03 6.45
CA ILE A 77 -11.90 -20.78 6.95
C ILE A 77 -13.01 -19.74 6.84
N GLU A 78 -13.38 -19.13 7.96
CA GLU A 78 -14.28 -17.99 7.99
C GLU A 78 -13.46 -16.70 7.94
N ILE A 79 -13.85 -15.81 7.03
CA ILE A 79 -13.27 -14.48 6.87
C ILE A 79 -14.34 -13.44 7.21
N GLN A 80 -14.12 -12.74 8.32
CA GLN A 80 -14.97 -11.66 8.79
C GLN A 80 -14.32 -10.33 8.42
N ARG A 81 -14.99 -9.56 7.56
CA ARG A 81 -14.61 -8.18 7.24
C ARG A 81 -15.60 -7.24 7.89
N TYR A 82 -15.10 -6.11 8.38
CA TYR A 82 -15.95 -5.15 9.07
C TYR A 82 -17.09 -4.69 8.16
N LYS A 83 -18.34 -4.83 8.62
CA LYS A 83 -19.57 -4.44 7.89
C LYS A 83 -19.79 -5.18 6.55
N LYS A 84 -19.06 -6.26 6.29
CA LYS A 84 -19.31 -7.18 5.16
C LYS A 84 -19.77 -8.52 5.70
N LYS A 85 -20.60 -9.23 4.90
CA LYS A 85 -21.03 -10.58 5.24
C LYS A 85 -19.81 -11.49 5.34
N ALA A 86 -19.76 -12.30 6.40
CA ALA A 86 -18.72 -13.31 6.56
C ALA A 86 -18.70 -14.24 5.33
N ARG A 87 -17.48 -14.57 4.88
CA ARG A 87 -17.25 -15.51 3.79
C ARG A 87 -16.68 -16.79 4.36
N TYR A 88 -17.16 -17.93 3.86
CA TYR A 88 -16.70 -19.25 4.27
C TYR A 88 -15.98 -19.91 3.10
N ILE A 89 -14.71 -20.23 3.31
CA ILE A 89 -13.82 -20.77 2.29
C ILE A 89 -13.55 -22.21 2.67
N SER A 90 -14.04 -23.14 1.84
CA SER A 90 -13.77 -24.57 2.05
C SER A 90 -12.33 -24.89 1.68
N TYR A 91 -11.64 -25.60 2.56
CA TYR A 91 -10.33 -26.20 2.30
C TYR A 91 -10.36 -27.73 2.32
N ALA A 92 -11.56 -28.35 2.30
CA ALA A 92 -11.73 -29.81 2.36
C ALA A 92 -10.99 -30.56 1.24
N HIS A 93 -10.89 -29.95 0.05
CA HIS A 93 -10.19 -30.51 -1.10
C HIS A 93 -8.72 -30.04 -1.21
N HIS A 94 -8.25 -29.21 -0.28
CA HIS A 94 -6.90 -28.67 -0.31
C HIS A 94 -5.97 -29.48 0.60
N THR A 95 -5.28 -30.46 0.01
CA THR A 95 -4.41 -31.40 0.75
C THR A 95 -3.36 -30.70 1.59
N THR A 96 -2.65 -29.71 1.04
CA THR A 96 -1.63 -28.93 1.77
C THR A 96 -2.17 -28.33 3.07
N LEU A 97 -3.34 -27.69 3.03
CA LEU A 97 -3.95 -27.06 4.19
C LEU A 97 -4.40 -28.09 5.22
N ARG A 98 -4.99 -29.20 4.77
CA ARG A 98 -5.38 -30.30 5.66
C ARG A 98 -4.19 -30.88 6.40
N THR A 99 -3.06 -31.07 5.69
CA THR A 99 -1.81 -31.51 6.29
C THR A 99 -1.30 -30.48 7.30
N ARG A 100 -1.24 -29.19 6.97
CA ARG A 100 -0.81 -28.15 7.91
C ARG A 100 -1.69 -28.10 9.17
N VAL A 101 -3.00 -28.19 9.03
CA VAL A 101 -3.92 -28.25 10.19
C VAL A 101 -3.66 -29.49 11.04
N ALA A 102 -3.46 -30.66 10.41
CA ALA A 102 -3.13 -31.90 11.13
C ALA A 102 -1.76 -31.83 11.84
N ASP A 103 -0.80 -31.12 11.25
CA ASP A 103 0.55 -30.89 11.80
C ASP A 103 0.57 -29.82 12.91
N GLY A 104 -0.58 -29.30 13.31
CA GLY A 104 -0.73 -28.35 14.41
C GLY A 104 -0.44 -26.89 14.03
N PHE A 105 -0.53 -26.52 12.76
CA PHE A 105 -0.50 -25.11 12.35
C PHE A 105 -1.76 -24.41 12.83
N GLN A 106 -1.58 -23.18 13.30
CA GLN A 106 -2.64 -22.27 13.71
C GLN A 106 -2.87 -21.20 12.66
N LEU A 107 -4.12 -20.85 12.42
CA LEU A 107 -4.48 -19.72 11.58
C LEU A 107 -4.32 -18.43 12.38
N SER A 108 -3.58 -17.46 11.82
CA SER A 108 -3.56 -16.08 12.32
C SER A 108 -4.97 -15.52 12.37
N GLU A 109 -5.38 -14.96 13.49
CA GLU A 109 -6.68 -14.31 13.66
C GLU A 109 -6.80 -13.00 12.87
N ILE A 110 -5.66 -12.41 12.49
CA ILE A 110 -5.58 -11.17 11.74
C ILE A 110 -5.12 -11.49 10.32
N VAL A 111 -5.84 -10.92 9.36
CA VAL A 111 -5.48 -10.99 7.94
C VAL A 111 -4.15 -10.27 7.67
N ALA A 112 -3.28 -10.88 6.88
CA ALA A 112 -1.93 -10.37 6.62
C ALA A 112 -1.90 -9.26 5.57
N ALA A 113 -2.70 -9.39 4.50
CA ALA A 113 -2.82 -8.39 3.45
C ALA A 113 -4.17 -8.49 2.74
N VAL A 114 -4.67 -7.37 2.22
CA VAL A 114 -5.90 -7.30 1.41
C VAL A 114 -5.67 -6.37 0.24
N HIS A 115 -6.07 -6.83 -0.95
CA HIS A 115 -6.14 -5.99 -2.15
C HIS A 115 -7.38 -6.39 -2.96
N ASN A 116 -8.34 -5.47 -3.10
CA ASN A 116 -9.67 -5.75 -3.65
C ASN A 116 -10.33 -6.96 -2.95
N ASP A 117 -10.60 -8.02 -3.71
CA ASP A 117 -11.18 -9.28 -3.24
C ASP A 117 -10.15 -10.38 -3.00
N LEU A 118 -8.85 -10.06 -3.13
CA LEU A 118 -7.77 -10.94 -2.73
C LEU A 118 -7.39 -10.68 -1.27
N ILE A 119 -7.27 -11.77 -0.51
CA ILE A 119 -6.89 -11.76 0.89
C ILE A 119 -5.75 -12.76 1.12
N LEU A 120 -4.73 -12.33 1.86
CA LEU A 120 -3.64 -13.18 2.32
C LEU A 120 -3.82 -13.49 3.80
N VAL A 121 -3.86 -14.77 4.16
CA VAL A 121 -3.91 -15.23 5.55
C VAL A 121 -2.67 -16.08 5.87
N ILE A 122 -2.30 -16.16 7.13
CA ILE A 122 -1.09 -16.89 7.57
C ILE A 122 -1.50 -18.07 8.43
N PHE A 123 -1.05 -19.27 8.06
CA PHE A 123 -0.94 -20.41 8.97
C PHE A 123 0.47 -20.42 9.53
N TYR A 124 0.63 -20.52 10.85
CA TYR A 124 1.94 -20.57 11.48
C TYR A 124 2.03 -21.71 12.50
N ARG A 125 3.24 -22.16 12.78
CA ARG A 125 3.55 -23.10 13.86
C ARG A 125 4.66 -22.49 14.73
N LEU A 126 4.38 -22.35 16.04
CA LEU A 126 5.29 -21.69 16.99
C LEU A 126 6.31 -22.64 17.65
N TYR A 127 6.10 -23.96 17.58
CA TYR A 127 6.94 -24.91 18.29
C TYR A 127 8.20 -25.27 17.48
N HIS A 128 9.38 -25.02 18.08
CA HIS A 128 10.75 -25.30 17.63
C HIS A 128 11.37 -24.35 16.59
N GLN A 129 10.65 -23.94 15.55
CA GLN A 129 11.05 -22.91 14.58
C GLN A 129 9.78 -22.26 14.02
N TYR A 130 9.81 -20.94 13.77
CA TYR A 130 8.69 -20.26 13.12
C TYR A 130 8.62 -20.74 11.65
N ASP A 131 7.64 -21.60 11.36
CA ASP A 131 7.26 -22.03 10.00
C ASP A 131 5.90 -21.41 9.67
N ALA A 132 5.75 -20.89 8.46
CA ALA A 132 4.55 -20.19 8.03
C ALA A 132 4.15 -20.56 6.60
N THR A 133 2.87 -20.83 6.41
CA THR A 133 2.26 -20.97 5.09
C THR A 133 1.31 -19.80 4.86
N PHE A 134 1.53 -19.05 3.78
CA PHE A 134 0.65 -17.97 3.37
C PHE A 134 -0.38 -18.49 2.38
N ILE A 135 -1.65 -18.17 2.62
CA ILE A 135 -2.76 -18.65 1.81
C ILE A 135 -3.40 -17.44 1.15
N LEU A 136 -3.33 -17.39 -0.17
CA LEU A 136 -3.98 -16.37 -0.97
C LEU A 136 -5.38 -16.86 -1.35
N ILE A 137 -6.39 -16.06 -1.02
CA ILE A 137 -7.80 -16.39 -1.18
C ILE A 137 -8.47 -15.31 -2.03
N ASN A 138 -9.27 -15.73 -3.01
CA ASN A 138 -10.15 -14.85 -3.76
C ASN A 138 -11.57 -14.95 -3.16
N LEU A 139 -12.07 -13.82 -2.65
CA LEU A 139 -13.34 -13.74 -1.94
C LEU A 139 -14.56 -13.73 -2.86
N ASP A 140 -14.42 -13.31 -4.11
CA ASP A 140 -15.53 -13.33 -5.09
C ASP A 140 -15.87 -14.76 -5.48
N THR A 141 -14.85 -15.56 -5.72
CA THR A 141 -14.98 -16.97 -6.08
C THR A 141 -15.04 -17.89 -4.87
N CYS A 142 -14.76 -17.38 -3.67
CA CYS A 142 -14.57 -18.14 -2.42
C CYS A 142 -13.57 -19.30 -2.57
N LYS A 143 -12.50 -19.10 -3.34
CA LYS A 143 -11.49 -20.13 -3.63
C LYS A 143 -10.11 -19.74 -3.12
N ILE A 144 -9.35 -20.75 -2.70
CA ILE A 144 -7.92 -20.63 -2.46
C ILE A 144 -7.23 -20.55 -3.82
N VAL A 145 -6.49 -19.47 -4.03
CA VAL A 145 -5.73 -19.20 -5.26
C VAL A 145 -4.38 -19.90 -5.20
N SER A 146 -3.68 -19.79 -4.07
CA SER A 146 -2.38 -20.42 -3.86
C SER A 146 -2.02 -20.58 -2.39
N CYS A 147 -1.10 -21.51 -2.16
CA CYS A 147 -0.39 -21.69 -0.91
C CYS A 147 1.09 -21.40 -1.17
N ILE A 148 1.65 -20.50 -0.39
CA ILE A 148 3.05 -20.06 -0.44
C ILE A 148 3.71 -20.53 0.85
N GLU A 149 4.78 -21.29 0.74
CA GLU A 149 5.53 -21.75 1.91
C GLU A 149 6.61 -20.74 2.27
N SER A 150 6.85 -20.54 3.57
CA SER A 150 7.99 -19.75 4.02
C SER A 150 9.30 -20.35 3.49
N PRO A 151 10.25 -19.53 3.04
CA PRO A 151 11.46 -20.01 2.39
C PRO A 151 12.40 -20.78 3.33
N THR A 152 12.37 -20.48 4.64
CA THR A 152 13.22 -21.07 5.67
C THR A 152 12.49 -21.13 7.01
N GLY A 153 13.05 -21.82 8.00
CA GLY A 153 12.66 -21.62 9.41
C GLY A 153 13.29 -20.36 10.02
N ASN A 154 12.91 -20.00 11.25
CA ASN A 154 13.49 -18.90 12.05
C ASN A 154 13.36 -17.49 11.44
N MET A 155 12.16 -17.14 11.02
CA MET A 155 11.83 -15.81 10.50
C MET A 155 10.72 -15.16 11.32
N SER A 156 10.74 -13.84 11.39
CA SER A 156 9.61 -13.03 11.84
C SER A 156 8.98 -12.35 10.63
N ILE A 157 7.68 -12.51 10.45
CA ILE A 157 6.92 -11.83 9.40
C ILE A 157 6.70 -10.39 9.86
N MET A 158 7.21 -9.43 9.10
CA MET A 158 7.11 -8.00 9.44
C MET A 158 5.94 -7.35 8.71
N GLU A 159 5.76 -7.67 7.42
CA GLU A 159 4.77 -7.03 6.55
C GLU A 159 4.42 -7.92 5.36
N CYS A 160 3.20 -7.78 4.85
CA CYS A 160 2.72 -8.50 3.68
C CYS A 160 1.97 -7.53 2.75
N HIS A 161 2.16 -7.69 1.44
CA HIS A 161 1.52 -6.89 0.40
C HIS A 161 1.09 -7.78 -0.75
N ILE A 162 -0.01 -7.41 -1.41
CA ILE A 162 -0.46 -8.00 -2.67
C ILE A 162 -0.23 -6.95 -3.75
N SER A 163 0.32 -7.34 -4.90
CA SER A 163 0.56 -6.38 -5.98
C SER A 163 -0.77 -5.83 -6.54
N PRO A 164 -0.76 -4.60 -7.10
CA PRO A 164 -1.92 -3.96 -7.73
C PRO A 164 -2.71 -4.82 -8.74
N ASP A 165 -2.03 -5.68 -9.48
CA ASP A 165 -2.63 -6.62 -10.44
C ASP A 165 -2.94 -8.01 -9.84
N GLY A 166 -2.66 -8.20 -8.55
CA GLY A 166 -2.85 -9.46 -7.82
C GLY A 166 -1.88 -10.59 -8.20
N SER A 167 -0.94 -10.36 -9.12
CA SER A 167 -0.08 -11.41 -9.67
C SER A 167 1.08 -11.79 -8.76
N ARG A 168 1.43 -10.94 -7.79
CA ARG A 168 2.50 -11.15 -6.81
C ARG A 168 2.04 -10.92 -5.38
N VAL A 169 2.72 -11.60 -4.47
CA VAL A 169 2.64 -11.36 -3.02
C VAL A 169 4.05 -11.01 -2.55
N ALA A 170 4.22 -9.89 -1.86
CA ALA A 170 5.48 -9.53 -1.23
C ALA A 170 5.38 -9.74 0.29
N VAL A 171 6.37 -10.41 0.87
CA VAL A 171 6.46 -10.63 2.31
C VAL A 171 7.82 -10.15 2.79
N LEU A 172 7.79 -9.22 3.74
CA LEU A 172 8.98 -8.73 4.42
C LEU A 172 9.26 -9.59 5.64
N PHE A 173 10.43 -10.23 5.66
CA PHE A 173 10.90 -11.03 6.77
C PHE A 173 12.03 -10.33 7.51
N PHE A 174 12.05 -10.48 8.83
CA PHE A 174 13.25 -10.29 9.64
C PHE A 174 13.81 -11.68 9.98
N MET A 175 14.95 -12.03 9.39
CA MET A 175 15.45 -13.39 9.42
C MET A 175 16.97 -13.44 9.50
N ARG A 176 17.47 -14.63 9.84
CA ARG A 176 18.89 -14.95 9.86
C ARG A 176 19.14 -16.15 8.97
N LYS A 177 20.10 -16.05 8.04
CA LYS A 177 20.39 -17.11 7.06
C LYS A 177 20.94 -18.39 7.71
N ASP A 178 21.83 -18.24 8.68
CA ASP A 178 22.47 -19.32 9.43
C ASP A 178 22.78 -18.86 10.86
N ASN A 179 23.30 -19.74 11.73
CA ASN A 179 23.53 -19.35 13.13
C ASN A 179 24.59 -18.27 13.35
N LEU A 180 25.35 -17.92 12.32
CA LEU A 180 26.51 -17.02 12.38
C LEU A 180 26.24 -15.66 11.72
N SER A 181 25.25 -15.58 10.83
CA SER A 181 24.89 -14.35 10.12
C SER A 181 24.21 -13.35 11.05
N PRO A 182 24.34 -12.03 10.84
CA PRO A 182 23.48 -11.07 11.50
C PRO A 182 22.03 -11.24 11.00
N PHE A 183 21.07 -10.88 11.84
CA PHE A 183 19.70 -10.73 11.38
C PHE A 183 19.62 -9.61 10.34
N ARG A 184 18.74 -9.80 9.35
CA ARG A 184 18.49 -8.80 8.31
C ARG A 184 17.06 -8.87 7.83
N TYR A 185 16.61 -7.75 7.29
CA TYR A 185 15.34 -7.62 6.60
C TYR A 185 15.49 -8.04 5.13
N GLU A 186 14.68 -9.00 4.70
CA GLU A 186 14.60 -9.47 3.33
C GLU A 186 13.16 -9.41 2.83
N LEU A 187 12.96 -8.81 1.65
CA LEU A 187 11.68 -8.81 0.97
C LEU A 187 11.65 -9.95 -0.04
N TYR A 188 10.77 -10.92 0.19
CA TYR A 188 10.51 -11.99 -0.76
C TYR A 188 9.28 -11.65 -1.59
N VAL A 189 9.40 -11.78 -2.91
CA VAL A 189 8.27 -11.61 -3.84
C VAL A 189 7.93 -12.97 -4.42
N PHE A 190 6.71 -13.43 -4.19
CA PHE A 190 6.17 -14.70 -4.65
C PHE A 190 5.23 -14.49 -5.82
N SER A 191 5.15 -15.48 -6.72
CA SER A 191 4.09 -15.55 -7.72
C SER A 191 2.79 -16.01 -7.08
N SER A 192 1.72 -15.22 -7.22
CA SER A 192 0.38 -15.62 -6.77
C SER A 192 -0.14 -16.88 -7.46
N LYS A 193 0.33 -17.17 -8.68
CA LYS A 193 -0.09 -18.33 -9.47
C LYS A 193 0.61 -19.62 -9.05
N THR A 194 1.94 -19.57 -8.85
CA THR A 194 2.75 -20.77 -8.62
C THR A 194 3.14 -20.97 -7.16
N GLY A 195 2.97 -19.94 -6.32
CA GLY A 195 3.43 -19.93 -4.94
C GLY A 195 4.96 -19.86 -4.78
N ARG A 196 5.71 -19.79 -5.88
CA ARG A 196 7.19 -19.80 -5.85
C ARG A 196 7.77 -18.41 -5.69
N THR A 197 8.92 -18.34 -5.01
CA THR A 197 9.75 -17.14 -4.93
C THR A 197 10.23 -16.72 -6.32
N VAL A 198 10.16 -15.43 -6.60
CA VAL A 198 10.53 -14.81 -7.88
C VAL A 198 11.66 -13.82 -7.67
N ASN A 199 11.56 -13.00 -6.62
CA ASN A 199 12.64 -12.09 -6.22
C ASN A 199 12.92 -12.20 -4.72
N VAL A 200 14.17 -11.94 -4.34
CA VAL A 200 14.60 -11.76 -2.95
C VAL A 200 15.43 -10.49 -2.90
N ILE A 201 14.95 -9.48 -2.19
CA ILE A 201 15.65 -8.20 -2.06
C ILE A 201 16.21 -8.10 -0.64
N HIS A 202 17.51 -7.87 -0.55
CA HIS A 202 18.18 -7.57 0.72
C HIS A 202 17.98 -6.09 1.05
N CYS A 203 17.27 -5.80 2.15
CA CYS A 203 16.82 -4.44 2.44
C CYS A 203 17.69 -3.71 3.45
N ASN A 204 17.74 -4.14 4.71
CA ASN A 204 18.45 -3.45 5.79
C ASN A 204 18.78 -4.44 6.92
N LYS A 205 19.73 -4.10 7.80
CA LYS A 205 20.10 -4.91 8.97
C LYS A 205 19.67 -4.29 10.29
N GLU A 206 19.59 -2.96 10.35
CA GLU A 206 19.44 -2.19 11.59
C GLU A 206 18.00 -1.68 11.74
N VAL A 207 17.41 -1.20 10.64
CA VAL A 207 16.12 -0.51 10.66
C VAL A 207 15.09 -1.29 9.86
N ARG A 208 13.88 -1.42 10.40
CA ARG A 208 12.76 -2.01 9.67
C ARG A 208 12.46 -1.20 8.40
N PRO A 209 12.48 -1.82 7.20
CA PRO A 209 12.02 -1.18 5.98
C PRO A 209 10.50 -1.23 5.87
N TYR A 210 9.95 -0.32 5.07
CA TYR A 210 8.53 -0.28 4.71
C TYR A 210 8.41 -0.32 3.19
N VAL A 211 7.46 -1.09 2.69
CA VAL A 211 7.39 -1.44 1.26
C VAL A 211 6.01 -1.16 0.72
N THR A 212 5.93 -0.70 -0.53
CA THR A 212 4.66 -0.63 -1.25
C THR A 212 4.89 -0.78 -2.76
N PHE A 213 3.96 -1.41 -3.46
CA PHE A 213 4.03 -1.57 -4.92
C PHE A 213 3.63 -0.27 -5.63
N ASP A 214 4.29 0.04 -6.74
CA ASP A 214 3.86 1.14 -7.61
C ASP A 214 2.63 0.71 -8.44
N PRO A 215 1.45 1.34 -8.23
CA PRO A 215 0.20 0.93 -8.89
C PRO A 215 0.27 1.04 -10.42
N ARG A 216 1.14 1.90 -10.96
CA ARG A 216 1.27 2.12 -12.41
C ARG A 216 2.04 1.00 -13.10
N TYR A 217 2.85 0.27 -12.34
CA TYR A 217 3.76 -0.75 -12.86
C TYR A 217 3.35 -2.16 -12.44
N LYS A 218 2.08 -2.38 -12.10
CA LYS A 218 1.52 -3.68 -11.70
C LYS A 218 2.30 -4.27 -10.52
N HIS A 219 3.28 -5.10 -10.82
CA HIS A 219 4.10 -5.83 -9.88
C HIS A 219 5.59 -5.68 -10.14
N SER A 220 6.02 -4.87 -11.12
CA SER A 220 7.42 -4.77 -11.52
C SER A 220 8.20 -3.70 -10.76
N ARG A 221 7.52 -2.81 -10.01
CA ARG A 221 8.19 -1.79 -9.20
C ARG A 221 7.65 -1.72 -7.79
N VAL A 222 8.57 -1.52 -6.85
CA VAL A 222 8.29 -1.32 -5.43
C VAL A 222 9.06 -0.11 -4.93
N VAL A 223 8.47 0.61 -3.98
CA VAL A 223 9.19 1.57 -3.17
C VAL A 223 9.59 0.90 -1.87
N ILE A 224 10.82 1.15 -1.44
CA ILE A 224 11.38 0.65 -0.19
C ILE A 224 11.90 1.84 0.62
N VAL A 225 11.35 2.02 1.81
CA VAL A 225 11.80 2.98 2.82
C VAL A 225 12.82 2.31 3.73
N ASN A 226 13.81 3.06 4.20
CA ASN A 226 14.94 2.55 4.99
C ASN A 226 15.70 1.44 4.25
N TYR A 227 15.85 1.58 2.94
CA TYR A 227 16.70 0.69 2.15
C TYR A 227 18.17 0.99 2.43
N SER A 228 18.95 -0.06 2.65
CA SER A 228 20.39 0.00 2.89
C SER A 228 21.12 -1.05 2.06
N ASP A 229 21.89 -0.58 1.09
CA ASP A 229 22.87 -1.39 0.39
C ASP A 229 24.25 -1.15 1.01
N CYS A 230 25.08 -2.19 1.04
CA CYS A 230 26.37 -2.24 1.74
C CYS A 230 27.35 -1.15 1.28
N GLU A 231 27.13 -0.53 0.12
CA GLU A 231 28.12 0.38 -0.50
C GLU A 231 27.60 1.78 -0.89
N ARG A 232 26.29 2.02 -0.99
CA ARG A 232 25.79 3.23 -1.70
C ARG A 232 24.63 3.97 -1.06
N VAL A 233 23.70 3.25 -0.45
CA VAL A 233 22.50 3.84 0.13
C VAL A 233 22.43 3.39 1.57
N LYS A 234 22.32 4.34 2.49
CA LYS A 234 22.11 4.05 3.91
C LYS A 234 20.80 4.70 4.34
N ASP A 235 19.86 3.86 4.74
CA ASP A 235 18.55 4.24 5.28
C ASP A 235 17.77 5.19 4.35
N GLY A 236 17.81 4.89 3.04
CA GLY A 236 17.22 5.70 1.99
C GLY A 236 15.80 5.31 1.62
N LEU A 237 15.09 6.24 0.97
CA LEU A 237 13.88 5.96 0.20
C LEU A 237 14.29 5.64 -1.25
N VAL A 238 13.99 4.43 -1.73
CA VAL A 238 14.34 4.00 -3.08
C VAL A 238 13.14 3.48 -3.86
N LEU A 239 13.17 3.68 -5.17
CA LEU A 239 12.30 3.03 -6.14
C LEU A 239 13.10 1.87 -6.75
N PHE A 240 12.64 0.66 -6.57
CA PHE A 240 13.30 -0.57 -6.99
C PHE A 240 12.50 -1.25 -8.10
N CYS A 241 13.19 -1.66 -9.17
CA CYS A 241 12.62 -2.43 -10.26
C CYS A 241 12.89 -3.92 -10.06
N LEU A 242 11.83 -4.70 -9.92
CA LEU A 242 11.86 -6.14 -9.69
C LEU A 242 12.26 -6.93 -10.94
N ASP A 243 12.00 -6.39 -12.14
CA ASP A 243 12.35 -7.06 -13.40
C ASP A 243 13.85 -6.98 -13.69
N THR A 244 14.49 -5.86 -13.31
CA THR A 244 15.92 -5.61 -13.53
C THR A 244 16.76 -5.82 -12.27
N ASP A 245 16.11 -6.14 -11.14
CA ASP A 245 16.70 -6.29 -9.81
C ASP A 245 17.61 -5.11 -9.42
N SER A 246 17.13 -3.89 -9.63
CA SER A 246 17.96 -2.69 -9.48
C SER A 246 17.20 -1.46 -8.97
N VAL A 247 17.94 -0.58 -8.29
CA VAL A 247 17.44 0.73 -7.86
C VAL A 247 17.33 1.65 -9.07
N VAL A 248 16.10 2.13 -9.31
CA VAL A 248 15.76 3.06 -10.40
C VAL A 248 15.96 4.52 -9.97
N ALA A 249 15.56 4.84 -8.75
CA ALA A 249 15.68 6.18 -8.19
C ALA A 249 15.91 6.11 -6.68
N THR A 250 16.61 7.10 -6.15
CA THR A 250 16.87 7.28 -4.72
C THR A 250 16.48 8.69 -4.34
N SER A 251 15.76 8.86 -3.24
CA SER A 251 15.47 10.17 -2.69
C SER A 251 16.74 10.84 -2.17
N HIS A 252 16.87 12.14 -2.40
CA HIS A 252 17.95 12.94 -1.81
C HIS A 252 17.73 13.25 -0.32
N ILE A 253 16.53 12.97 0.20
CA ILE A 253 16.25 13.16 1.62
C ILE A 253 16.78 11.96 2.38
N MET A 254 17.83 12.19 3.17
CA MET A 254 18.22 11.23 4.19
C MET A 254 17.12 11.20 5.25
N LEU A 255 16.48 10.05 5.39
CA LEU A 255 15.43 9.83 6.37
C LEU A 255 15.99 9.68 7.80
N SER A 256 17.23 10.08 8.04
CA SER A 256 17.86 10.03 9.37
C SER A 256 17.21 11.01 10.36
N VAL A 257 16.50 12.03 9.89
CA VAL A 257 15.61 12.85 10.75
C VAL A 257 14.38 12.05 11.22
N ILE A 258 14.16 10.86 10.66
CA ILE A 258 13.02 10.00 10.93
C ILE A 258 13.36 8.80 11.83
N TYR A 259 14.54 8.81 12.46
CA TYR A 259 14.83 8.00 13.64
C TYR A 259 14.08 8.53 14.85
N GLY A 260 13.18 7.72 15.41
CA GLY A 260 12.42 8.01 16.62
C GLY A 260 11.24 7.06 16.75
N GLY A 261 10.70 6.90 17.95
CA GLY A 261 9.51 6.09 18.20
C GLY A 261 8.35 6.52 17.28
N GLY A 262 7.82 5.57 16.51
CA GLY A 262 6.77 5.80 15.53
C GLY A 262 6.73 4.69 14.49
N TYR A 263 5.66 4.64 13.70
CA TYR A 263 5.54 3.72 12.57
C TYR A 263 5.28 4.51 11.28
N PHE A 264 5.55 3.88 10.15
CA PHE A 264 5.40 4.50 8.84
C PHE A 264 4.27 3.87 8.05
N CYS A 265 3.60 4.70 7.26
CA CYS A 265 2.68 4.29 6.23
C CYS A 265 3.19 4.83 4.89
N VAL A 266 3.40 3.94 3.93
CA VAL A 266 3.89 4.28 2.59
C VAL A 266 2.81 3.91 1.58
N ASN A 267 2.27 4.89 0.87
CA ASN A 267 1.17 4.67 -0.05
C ASN A 267 1.31 5.55 -1.29
N TYR A 268 0.75 5.09 -2.40
CA TYR A 268 0.63 5.91 -3.59
C TYR A 268 -0.68 6.68 -3.60
N GLY A 269 -0.67 7.83 -4.27
CA GLY A 269 -1.90 8.45 -4.77
C GLY A 269 -2.62 7.51 -5.74
N ARG A 270 -3.91 7.77 -5.97
CA ARG A 270 -4.78 6.90 -6.78
C ARG A 270 -4.22 6.59 -8.18
N ASP A 271 -3.57 7.57 -8.78
CA ASP A 271 -2.97 7.51 -10.11
C ASP A 271 -1.47 7.13 -10.11
N GLY A 272 -0.91 6.87 -8.92
CA GLY A 272 0.51 6.60 -8.72
C GLY A 272 1.47 7.76 -9.01
N ARG A 273 1.00 8.97 -9.31
CA ARG A 273 1.89 10.11 -9.60
C ARG A 273 2.62 10.61 -8.36
N PHE A 274 1.98 10.50 -7.21
CA PHE A 274 2.52 10.91 -5.93
C PHE A 274 2.76 9.71 -5.04
N LEU A 275 3.90 9.72 -4.37
CA LEU A 275 4.22 8.81 -3.29
C LEU A 275 4.06 9.55 -1.97
N ILE A 276 3.27 8.98 -1.07
CA ILE A 276 3.00 9.49 0.26
C ILE A 276 3.77 8.65 1.27
N LEU A 277 4.61 9.30 2.06
CA LEU A 277 5.23 8.73 3.25
C LEU A 277 4.69 9.46 4.46
N GLN A 278 3.98 8.75 5.31
CA GLN A 278 3.46 9.28 6.57
C GLN A 278 4.20 8.63 7.73
N LYS A 279 4.74 9.45 8.63
CA LYS A 279 5.22 9.00 9.95
C LYS A 279 4.16 9.35 10.98
N ILE A 280 3.83 8.39 11.83
CA ILE A 280 2.93 8.57 12.95
C ILE A 280 3.69 8.26 14.23
N SER A 281 3.76 9.24 15.13
CA SER A 281 4.49 9.15 16.40
C SER A 281 3.57 9.54 17.56
N ASP A 282 3.38 8.63 18.51
CA ASP A 282 2.63 8.93 19.72
C ASP A 282 3.50 9.68 20.73
N ASN A 283 2.91 10.60 21.50
CA ASN A 283 3.59 11.16 22.66
C ASN A 283 3.62 10.12 23.81
N MET A 284 4.60 10.22 24.72
CA MET A 284 4.80 9.23 25.80
C MET A 284 3.61 9.05 26.75
N ASN A 285 2.62 9.96 26.70
CA ASN A 285 1.42 9.91 27.54
C ASN A 285 0.17 9.43 26.77
N GLY A 286 0.28 9.11 25.47
CA GLY A 286 -0.86 8.71 24.62
C GLY A 286 -1.94 9.79 24.48
N VAL A 287 -1.59 11.06 24.70
CA VAL A 287 -2.50 12.23 24.66
C VAL A 287 -2.48 12.91 23.29
N HIS A 288 -1.40 12.73 22.53
CA HIS A 288 -1.22 13.30 21.20
C HIS A 288 -0.55 12.30 20.26
N CYS A 289 -0.92 12.41 18.99
CA CYS A 289 -0.35 11.71 17.87
C CYS A 289 0.20 12.75 16.89
N TYR A 290 1.50 12.73 16.63
CA TYR A 290 2.13 13.58 15.63
C TYR A 290 2.11 12.87 14.28
N SER A 291 1.70 13.60 13.24
CA SER A 291 1.71 13.11 11.88
C SER A 291 2.58 13.99 10.99
N ASP A 292 3.69 13.42 10.50
CA ASP A 292 4.51 14.00 9.45
C ASP A 292 4.14 13.36 8.13
N LEU A 293 3.72 14.17 7.16
CA LEU A 293 3.31 13.72 5.84
C LEU A 293 4.26 14.29 4.78
N TYR A 294 4.99 13.41 4.11
CA TYR A 294 5.89 13.75 3.03
C TYR A 294 5.27 13.32 1.70
N VAL A 295 5.16 14.26 0.76
CA VAL A 295 4.65 14.02 -0.59
C VAL A 295 5.79 14.10 -1.58
N PHE A 296 6.07 12.99 -2.25
CA PHE A 296 7.12 12.87 -3.25
C PHE A 296 6.53 12.73 -4.65
N CYS A 297 7.27 13.20 -5.66
CA CYS A 297 7.06 12.76 -7.03
C CYS A 297 7.42 11.28 -7.13
N ALA A 298 6.49 10.43 -7.55
CA ALA A 298 6.68 8.97 -7.54
C ALA A 298 7.83 8.49 -8.44
N ASN A 299 8.12 9.21 -9.54
CA ASN A 299 9.16 8.80 -10.49
C ASN A 299 10.57 9.20 -10.03
N SER A 300 10.73 10.42 -9.53
CA SER A 300 12.04 10.97 -9.16
C SER A 300 12.34 10.86 -7.67
N LEU A 301 11.33 10.52 -6.85
CA LEU A 301 11.38 10.58 -5.39
C LEU A 301 11.83 11.96 -4.87
N LYS A 302 11.64 13.02 -5.66
CA LYS A 302 11.84 14.41 -5.21
C LYS A 302 10.71 14.78 -4.26
N LEU A 303 11.04 15.29 -3.07
CA LEU A 303 10.05 15.85 -2.16
C LEU A 303 9.41 17.08 -2.80
N LEU A 304 8.08 17.06 -2.88
CA LEU A 304 7.27 18.15 -3.39
C LEU A 304 6.67 18.97 -2.26
N LYS A 305 6.27 18.29 -1.17
CA LYS A 305 5.60 18.95 -0.05
C LYS A 305 5.78 18.17 1.25
N HIS A 306 5.84 18.88 2.36
CA HIS A 306 5.81 18.33 3.72
C HIS A 306 4.68 19.01 4.49
N TYR A 307 3.91 18.22 5.23
CA TYR A 307 2.88 18.67 6.15
C TYR A 307 3.14 18.07 7.52
N TYR A 308 2.87 18.86 8.54
CA TYR A 308 2.97 18.45 9.92
C TYR A 308 1.65 18.77 10.62
N ALA A 309 1.11 17.79 11.34
CA ALA A 309 -0.06 17.98 12.18
C ALA A 309 0.17 17.33 13.56
N SER A 310 -0.16 18.07 14.62
CA SER A 310 -0.37 17.50 15.94
C SER A 310 -1.85 17.16 16.02
N LEU A 311 -2.19 15.90 16.27
CA LEU A 311 -3.56 15.42 16.26
C LEU A 311 -3.89 14.77 17.60
N GLN A 312 -5.13 14.90 18.05
CA GLN A 312 -5.65 14.06 19.10
C GLN A 312 -5.60 12.60 18.64
N PRO A 313 -5.23 11.68 19.55
CA PRO A 313 -5.29 10.27 19.26
C PRO A 313 -6.77 9.90 19.09
N TYR A 314 -7.21 9.78 17.84
CA TYR A 314 -8.46 9.11 17.49
C TYR A 314 -8.31 7.64 17.86
N SER A 315 -8.49 7.32 19.15
CA SER A 315 -8.58 5.99 19.74
C SER A 315 -7.94 4.88 18.90
N THR A 316 -6.62 4.88 18.69
CA THR A 316 -5.78 3.72 18.25
C THR A 316 -6.28 2.76 17.13
N LEU A 317 -7.35 3.06 16.39
CA LEU A 317 -8.17 2.04 15.72
C LEU A 317 -7.95 1.95 14.20
N CYS A 318 -7.33 2.94 13.55
CA CYS A 318 -7.02 2.88 12.12
C CYS A 318 -6.05 3.99 11.65
N ASP A 319 -4.91 3.61 11.08
CA ASP A 319 -3.89 4.51 10.52
C ASP A 319 -4.46 5.40 9.38
N ARG A 320 -5.57 4.99 8.75
CA ARG A 320 -6.31 5.78 7.74
C ARG A 320 -6.97 7.04 8.27
N ASN A 321 -7.18 7.17 9.58
CA ASN A 321 -7.79 8.39 10.16
C ASN A 321 -6.89 9.60 9.99
N TYR A 322 -5.59 9.38 9.81
CA TYR A 322 -4.58 10.40 9.64
C TYR A 322 -4.08 10.49 8.20
N ALA A 323 -4.26 9.43 7.41
CA ALA A 323 -3.76 9.38 6.04
C ALA A 323 -4.43 10.43 5.14
N PRO A 324 -3.69 11.02 4.19
CA PRO A 324 -4.30 11.88 3.20
C PRO A 324 -5.27 11.08 2.32
N VAL A 325 -6.34 11.75 1.91
CA VAL A 325 -7.33 11.18 0.99
C VAL A 325 -7.24 11.91 -0.34
N PHE A 326 -7.36 11.18 -1.45
CA PHE A 326 -7.35 11.75 -2.79
C PHE A 326 -8.77 11.81 -3.35
N SER A 327 -9.10 12.89 -4.06
CA SER A 327 -10.35 13.00 -4.81
C SER A 327 -10.48 11.87 -5.83
N SER A 328 -11.70 11.54 -6.24
CA SER A 328 -11.97 10.48 -7.25
C SER A 328 -11.15 10.64 -8.53
N CYS A 329 -10.97 11.87 -8.99
CA CYS A 329 -10.21 12.24 -10.19
C CYS A 329 -8.70 12.47 -9.95
N GLY A 330 -8.19 12.29 -8.72
CA GLY A 330 -6.77 12.44 -8.40
C GLY A 330 -6.20 13.86 -8.49
N THR A 331 -7.05 14.89 -8.61
CA THR A 331 -6.61 16.29 -8.75
C THR A 331 -6.50 17.04 -7.42
N ARG A 332 -7.07 16.49 -6.35
CA ARG A 332 -7.07 17.12 -5.02
C ARG A 332 -6.66 16.12 -3.96
N MET A 333 -6.01 16.63 -2.93
CA MET A 333 -5.64 15.88 -1.74
C MET A 333 -6.23 16.56 -0.51
N CYS A 334 -6.80 15.77 0.36
CA CYS A 334 -7.39 16.17 1.60
C CYS A 334 -6.51 15.68 2.75
N VAL A 335 -6.26 16.54 3.73
CA VAL A 335 -5.54 16.21 4.96
C VAL A 335 -6.32 16.71 6.16
N ILE A 336 -6.15 16.04 7.30
CA ILE A 336 -6.72 16.46 8.57
C ILE A 336 -5.65 17.17 9.40
N GLY A 337 -6.06 18.22 10.09
CA GLY A 337 -5.25 18.94 11.06
C GLY A 337 -6.04 19.23 12.33
N GLU A 338 -5.35 19.77 13.34
CA GLU A 338 -5.96 20.26 14.56
C GLU A 338 -5.52 21.70 14.78
N GLU A 339 -6.48 22.58 15.04
CA GLU A 339 -6.21 23.95 15.44
C GLU A 339 -6.63 24.12 16.90
N THR A 340 -5.76 24.76 17.68
CA THR A 340 -6.04 25.06 19.09
C THR A 340 -6.48 26.52 19.20
N LEU A 341 -7.78 26.76 19.14
CA LEU A 341 -8.37 28.07 19.39
C LEU A 341 -8.86 28.12 20.85
N GLY A 342 -7.98 28.56 21.75
CA GLY A 342 -8.28 28.64 23.18
C GLY A 342 -8.24 27.27 23.87
N LEU A 343 -9.29 26.95 24.65
CA LEU A 343 -9.43 25.67 25.38
C LEU A 343 -10.12 24.56 24.57
N GLN A 344 -10.74 24.91 23.43
CA GLN A 344 -11.38 23.94 22.55
C GLN A 344 -10.46 23.62 21.38
N ARG A 345 -10.32 22.32 21.12
CA ARG A 345 -9.54 21.79 20.02
C ARG A 345 -10.50 21.43 18.89
N HIS A 346 -10.31 22.05 17.74
CA HIS A 346 -11.14 21.80 16.57
C HIS A 346 -10.32 21.11 15.50
N LEU A 347 -10.86 20.01 15.00
CA LEU A 347 -10.30 19.29 13.87
C LEU A 347 -10.72 20.01 12.60
N TYR A 348 -9.76 20.29 11.73
CA TYR A 348 -10.00 20.91 10.44
C TYR A 348 -9.60 19.99 9.31
N VAL A 349 -10.25 20.19 8.18
CA VAL A 349 -9.98 19.51 6.93
C VAL A 349 -9.44 20.54 5.95
N SER A 350 -8.24 20.31 5.44
CA SER A 350 -7.65 21.15 4.39
C SER A 350 -7.61 20.39 3.06
N VAL A 351 -8.14 21.01 2.01
CA VAL A 351 -8.11 20.49 0.64
C VAL A 351 -7.08 21.26 -0.15
N TYR A 352 -6.12 20.53 -0.69
CA TYR A 352 -5.08 21.04 -1.57
C TYR A 352 -5.38 20.66 -3.01
N GLN A 353 -5.22 21.63 -3.92
CA GLN A 353 -5.07 21.34 -5.33
C GLN A 353 -3.72 20.65 -5.54
N LEU A 354 -3.73 19.51 -6.22
CA LEU A 354 -2.50 18.84 -6.63
C LEU A 354 -2.02 19.37 -7.98
N PRO A 355 -0.69 19.35 -8.23
CA PRO A 355 -0.11 19.54 -9.54
C PRO A 355 -0.84 18.74 -10.62
N GLN A 356 -1.38 19.43 -11.62
CA GLN A 356 -2.12 18.78 -12.70
C GLN A 356 -1.19 18.14 -13.72
N PRO A 357 -1.64 17.05 -14.35
CA PRO A 357 -0.88 16.42 -15.43
C PRO A 357 -0.92 17.31 -16.68
N ILE A 358 0.18 17.31 -17.42
CA ILE A 358 0.36 18.16 -18.61
C ILE A 358 -0.24 17.49 -19.86
N SER A 359 -0.42 16.17 -19.88
CA SER A 359 -0.87 15.45 -21.08
C SER A 359 -2.38 15.53 -21.31
N LEU A 360 -2.78 15.62 -22.58
CA LEU A 360 -4.19 15.62 -23.00
C LEU A 360 -4.91 14.36 -22.53
N GLN A 361 -4.27 13.19 -22.60
CA GLN A 361 -4.87 11.92 -22.17
C GLN A 361 -5.28 11.95 -20.69
N GLU A 362 -4.41 12.48 -19.83
CA GLU A 362 -4.68 12.61 -18.40
C GLU A 362 -5.74 13.68 -18.12
N GLN A 363 -5.73 14.79 -18.86
CA GLN A 363 -6.80 15.80 -18.79
C GLN A 363 -8.15 15.21 -19.17
N CYS A 364 -8.22 14.43 -20.26
CA CYS A 364 -9.43 13.70 -20.65
C CYS A 364 -9.87 12.73 -19.56
N ARG A 365 -8.94 11.99 -18.95
CA ARG A 365 -9.24 11.09 -17.82
C ARG A 365 -9.93 11.84 -16.70
N ILE A 366 -9.35 12.96 -16.28
CA ILE A 366 -9.87 13.82 -15.21
C ILE A 366 -11.27 14.30 -15.55
N SER A 367 -11.49 14.82 -16.76
CA SER A 367 -12.82 15.31 -17.19
C SER A 367 -13.89 14.21 -17.17
N ILE A 368 -13.55 13.00 -17.60
CA ILE A 368 -14.48 11.86 -17.55
C ILE A 368 -14.78 11.49 -16.09
N LEU A 369 -13.75 11.37 -15.24
CA LEU A 369 -13.91 11.03 -13.82
C LEU A 369 -14.69 12.07 -13.02
N GLN A 370 -14.66 13.34 -13.44
CA GLN A 370 -15.49 14.41 -12.86
C GLN A 370 -16.96 14.32 -13.29
N SER A 371 -17.26 13.60 -14.37
CA SER A 371 -18.60 13.46 -14.94
C SER A 371 -19.34 12.19 -14.47
N VAL A 372 -18.63 11.23 -13.89
CA VAL A 372 -19.20 9.99 -13.32
C VAL A 372 -19.41 10.13 -11.81
N ALA A 373 -20.48 9.52 -11.28
CA ALA A 373 -20.84 9.65 -9.87
C ALA A 373 -19.90 8.84 -8.95
N SER A 374 -19.52 7.64 -9.37
CA SER A 374 -18.56 6.78 -8.70
C SER A 374 -17.48 6.28 -9.67
N PRO A 375 -16.24 6.07 -9.23
CA PRO A 375 -15.24 5.34 -10.01
C PRO A 375 -15.69 3.94 -10.44
N ASP A 376 -16.58 3.29 -9.68
CA ASP A 376 -17.13 1.99 -10.04
C ASP A 376 -18.04 2.05 -11.29
N ASP A 377 -18.62 3.23 -11.57
CA ASP A 377 -19.49 3.44 -12.74
C ASP A 377 -18.70 3.42 -14.05
N VAL A 378 -17.37 3.51 -14.00
CA VAL A 378 -16.48 3.43 -15.17
C VAL A 378 -16.67 2.09 -15.90
N ALA A 379 -16.93 1.01 -15.16
CA ALA A 379 -17.20 -0.31 -15.73
C ALA A 379 -18.44 -0.31 -16.64
N GLY A 380 -19.43 0.54 -16.35
CA GLY A 380 -20.69 0.66 -17.09
C GLY A 380 -20.63 1.55 -18.33
N LEU A 381 -19.53 2.29 -18.55
CA LEU A 381 -19.41 3.19 -19.70
C LEU A 381 -19.42 2.41 -21.04
N PRO A 382 -19.97 2.96 -22.13
CA PRO A 382 -19.93 2.34 -23.46
C PRO A 382 -18.57 2.55 -24.14
N LEU A 383 -17.48 2.23 -23.42
CA LEU A 383 -16.09 2.42 -23.86
C LEU A 383 -15.37 1.07 -24.00
N PRO A 384 -14.34 0.98 -24.85
CA PRO A 384 -13.46 -0.19 -24.90
C PRO A 384 -12.82 -0.47 -23.53
N GLN A 385 -12.60 -1.75 -23.19
CA GLN A 385 -12.04 -2.15 -21.88
C GLN A 385 -10.72 -1.45 -21.56
N LYS A 386 -9.82 -1.31 -22.55
CA LYS A 386 -8.57 -0.58 -22.37
C LYS A 386 -8.76 0.87 -21.90
N MET A 387 -9.79 1.56 -22.41
CA MET A 387 -10.11 2.92 -21.97
C MET A 387 -10.71 2.92 -20.57
N LYS A 388 -11.55 1.93 -20.23
CA LYS A 388 -12.08 1.76 -18.88
C LYS A 388 -10.95 1.52 -17.88
N ASP A 389 -10.00 0.66 -18.22
CA ASP A 389 -8.82 0.36 -17.40
C ASP A 389 -7.98 1.63 -17.19
N PHE A 390 -7.70 2.36 -18.28
CA PHE A 390 -7.03 3.66 -18.21
C PHE A 390 -7.78 4.66 -17.31
N ILE A 391 -9.10 4.77 -17.43
CA ILE A 391 -9.91 5.70 -16.62
C ILE A 391 -9.94 5.27 -15.14
N GLY A 392 -10.04 3.96 -14.87
CA GLY A 392 -10.11 3.38 -13.54
C GLY A 392 -8.77 3.33 -12.78
N PHE A 393 -7.69 3.82 -13.38
CA PHE A 393 -6.32 3.66 -12.89
C PHE A 393 -5.90 2.18 -12.74
N CYS A 394 -6.47 1.31 -13.57
CA CYS A 394 -6.03 -0.08 -13.66
C CYS A 394 -4.78 -0.12 -14.55
N PRO A 395 -3.68 -0.73 -14.09
CA PRO A 395 -2.47 -0.78 -14.88
C PRO A 395 -2.69 -1.56 -16.18
N GLU A 396 -2.38 -0.93 -17.32
CA GLU A 396 -2.69 -1.44 -18.67
C GLU A 396 -2.05 -2.81 -18.92
N LEU A 397 -2.85 -3.79 -19.39
CA LEU A 397 -2.43 -5.18 -19.65
C LEU A 397 -1.30 -5.32 -20.68
#